data_AF-A0A3D3X150-F1
#
_entry.id   AF-A0A3D3X150-F1
#
_cell.length_a   1.000
_cell.length_b   1.000
_cell.length_c   1.000
_cell.angle_alpha   90.00
_cell.angle_beta   90.00
_cell.angle_gamma   90.00
#
_symmetry.space_group_name_H-M   'P 1'
#
loop_
_entity.id
_entity.type
_entity.pdbx_description
1 polymer ?
#
loop_
_entity_poly.entity_id
_entity_poly.type
_entity_poly.pdbx_seq_one_letter_code
_entity_poly.pdbx_strand_id
1 'polypeptide(L)'
;ESLVLIHGGGPILGAHNINQILTDFRDGVQYVHDQTVRYMNQGLVPAEIIELIKLPAHLADNPYLQEYYGQIDRDIFQIFSQYLGWFTGECRDMFPMSFAEEARNMADLVGGVGPLAEKVQQALDEGNAEWALKLADYVLELDPDDDGALAVRHAAMLSLAETTYNAQSRNYLLSEYLEETGQIAIGMVGFDRLDNNLVRYMPMDTLFEIQAVSLNASACLDEDILVGLHLTDLCGTTQPAGYAMHLRHGVLEVQPQIAEDPAFMIITESLVWKNVVLGKLDPHEAVSNGDILIGGADPQALYDFLGFFDRQ
;
A
#
# COMPACT_ATOMS: atom_id res chain seq x y z
N GLU A 1 24.28 -22.05 24.02
CA GLU A 1 23.95 -20.75 23.41
C GLU A 1 22.44 -20.51 23.44
N SER A 2 22.00 -19.28 23.15
CA SER A 2 20.59 -18.92 22.99
C SER A 2 20.41 -17.99 21.78
N LEU A 3 19.34 -18.21 21.00
CA LEU A 3 18.86 -17.31 19.96
C LEU A 3 17.59 -16.61 20.45
N VAL A 4 17.55 -15.29 20.34
CA VAL A 4 16.39 -14.46 20.69
C VAL A 4 15.89 -13.79 19.42
N LEU A 5 14.61 -13.99 19.09
CA LEU A 5 13.95 -13.37 17.94
C LEU A 5 13.22 -12.11 18.40
N ILE A 6 13.14 -11.09 17.53
CA ILE A 6 12.39 -9.85 17.78
C ILE A 6 10.88 -10.15 17.88
N HIS A 7 10.41 -11.15 17.13
CA HIS A 7 9.05 -11.69 17.17
C HIS A 7 9.12 -13.21 17.37
N GLY A 8 8.40 -13.76 18.34
CA GLY A 8 8.37 -15.20 18.62
C GLY A 8 7.89 -15.56 20.04
N GLY A 9 7.61 -16.85 20.27
CA GLY A 9 7.08 -17.35 21.54
C GLY A 9 8.08 -17.49 22.70
N GLY A 10 9.40 -17.43 22.41
CA GLY A 10 10.46 -17.54 23.44
C GLY A 10 11.86 -17.78 22.85
N PRO A 11 12.93 -17.74 23.68
CA PRO A 11 14.29 -17.98 23.22
C PRO A 11 14.51 -19.46 22.84
N ILE A 12 15.25 -19.68 21.77
CA ILE A 12 15.68 -21.03 21.35
C ILE A 12 17.01 -21.33 22.06
N LEU A 13 17.06 -22.44 22.79
CA LEU A 13 18.21 -22.80 23.63
C LEU A 13 19.00 -23.97 23.06
N GLY A 14 20.33 -23.87 23.12
CA GLY A 14 21.28 -24.91 22.70
C GLY A 14 21.70 -24.80 21.23
N ALA A 15 23.00 -24.89 20.95
CA ALA A 15 23.55 -24.77 19.59
C ALA A 15 22.88 -25.70 18.57
N HIS A 16 22.60 -26.95 18.95
CA HIS A 16 21.99 -27.92 18.06
C HIS A 16 20.59 -27.48 17.60
N ASN A 17 19.72 -27.09 18.54
CA ASN A 17 18.36 -26.64 18.25
C ASN A 17 18.38 -25.35 17.42
N ILE A 18 19.28 -24.43 17.75
CA ILE A 18 19.46 -23.18 16.99
C ILE A 18 19.86 -23.50 15.54
N ASN A 19 20.86 -24.37 15.35
CA ASN A 19 21.33 -24.73 14.03
C ASN A 19 20.24 -25.45 13.21
N GLN A 20 19.50 -26.37 13.83
CA GLN A 20 18.40 -27.07 13.18
C GLN A 20 17.30 -26.10 12.73
N ILE A 21 16.77 -25.26 13.64
CA ILE A 21 15.68 -24.34 13.30
C ILE A 21 16.10 -23.34 12.22
N LEU A 22 17.31 -22.80 12.29
CA LEU A 22 17.82 -21.90 11.25
C LEU A 22 17.99 -22.62 9.90
N THR A 23 18.40 -23.88 9.91
CA THR A 23 18.55 -24.69 8.69
C THR A 23 17.19 -25.01 8.09
N ASP A 24 16.26 -25.52 8.89
CA ASP A 24 14.90 -25.85 8.44
C ASP A 24 14.19 -24.61 7.90
N PHE A 25 14.31 -23.46 8.59
CA PHE A 25 13.70 -22.21 8.13
C PHE A 25 14.30 -21.73 6.80
N ARG A 26 15.63 -21.75 6.67
CA ARG A 26 16.33 -21.46 5.41
C ARG A 26 15.83 -22.38 4.29
N ASP A 27 15.73 -23.67 4.56
CA ASP A 27 15.35 -24.67 3.58
C ASP A 27 13.88 -24.53 3.16
N GLY A 28 12.98 -24.16 4.08
CA GLY A 28 11.59 -23.84 3.75
C GLY A 28 11.49 -22.66 2.78
N VAL A 29 12.17 -21.55 3.09
CA VAL A 29 12.20 -20.36 2.22
C VAL A 29 12.82 -20.69 0.86
N GLN A 30 13.99 -21.34 0.85
CA GLN A 30 14.67 -21.69 -0.39
C GLN A 30 13.84 -22.67 -1.23
N TYR A 31 13.17 -23.65 -0.60
CA TYR A 31 12.33 -24.60 -1.31
C TYR A 31 11.19 -23.90 -2.07
N VAL A 32 10.42 -23.04 -1.39
CA VAL A 32 9.30 -22.31 -2.01
C VAL A 32 9.82 -21.43 -3.14
N HIS A 33 10.91 -20.68 -2.92
CA HIS A 33 11.55 -19.87 -3.94
C HIS A 33 12.01 -20.68 -5.16
N ASP A 34 12.89 -21.67 -4.96
CA ASP A 34 13.53 -22.41 -6.05
C ASP A 34 12.52 -23.25 -6.82
N GLN A 35 11.51 -23.82 -6.16
CA GLN A 35 10.45 -24.55 -6.85
C GLN A 35 9.53 -23.62 -7.64
N THR A 36 9.23 -22.43 -7.14
CA THR A 36 8.48 -21.42 -7.89
C THR A 36 9.23 -21.05 -9.16
N VAL A 37 10.51 -20.65 -9.03
CA VAL A 37 11.36 -20.32 -10.18
C VAL A 37 11.52 -21.50 -11.14
N ARG A 38 11.62 -22.74 -10.63
CA ARG A 38 11.69 -23.94 -11.48
C ARG A 38 10.42 -24.10 -12.33
N TYR A 39 9.23 -23.92 -11.77
CA TYR A 39 7.99 -24.03 -12.53
C TYR A 39 7.76 -22.83 -13.47
N MET A 40 8.19 -21.64 -13.08
CA MET A 40 8.24 -20.49 -14.00
C MET A 40 9.11 -20.77 -15.22
N ASN A 41 10.30 -21.36 -15.01
CA ASN A 41 11.17 -21.79 -16.12
C ASN A 41 10.54 -22.88 -17.00
N GLN A 42 9.50 -23.55 -16.53
CA GLN A 42 8.69 -24.51 -17.30
C GLN A 42 7.49 -23.86 -17.98
N GLY A 43 7.31 -22.55 -17.82
CA GLY A 43 6.24 -21.76 -18.45
C GLY A 43 4.94 -21.72 -17.65
N LEU A 44 4.93 -22.18 -16.39
CA LEU A 44 3.72 -22.15 -15.56
C LEU A 44 3.51 -20.75 -14.96
N VAL A 45 2.23 -20.41 -14.78
CA VAL A 45 1.80 -19.15 -14.14
C VAL A 45 1.47 -19.38 -12.66
N PRO A 46 1.43 -18.34 -11.80
CA PRO A 46 1.25 -18.50 -10.35
C PRO A 46 0.06 -19.37 -9.96
N ALA A 47 -1.10 -19.15 -10.59
CA ALA A 47 -2.32 -19.91 -10.34
C ALA A 47 -2.21 -21.42 -10.64
N GLU A 48 -1.25 -21.84 -11.46
CA GLU A 48 -0.94 -23.26 -11.70
C GLU A 48 0.10 -23.78 -10.71
N ILE A 49 1.04 -22.92 -10.28
CA ILE A 49 2.14 -23.28 -9.39
C ILE A 49 1.64 -23.55 -7.96
N ILE A 50 0.63 -22.82 -7.49
CA ILE A 50 0.03 -23.01 -6.14
C ILE A 50 -0.50 -24.44 -5.93
N GLU A 51 -0.94 -25.11 -6.99
CA GLU A 51 -1.42 -26.49 -6.96
C GLU A 51 -0.29 -27.52 -6.83
N LEU A 52 0.95 -27.11 -7.10
CA LEU A 52 2.11 -28.01 -7.21
C LEU A 52 3.10 -27.89 -6.05
N ILE A 53 3.21 -26.71 -5.44
CA ILE A 53 4.18 -26.45 -4.38
C ILE A 53 3.53 -26.68 -3.02
N LYS A 54 4.04 -27.68 -2.30
CA LYS A 54 3.81 -27.90 -0.88
C LYS A 54 5.15 -28.22 -0.23
N LEU A 55 5.35 -27.77 1.02
CA LEU A 55 6.57 -28.11 1.74
C LEU A 55 6.70 -29.63 1.89
N PRO A 56 7.90 -30.19 1.74
CA PRO A 56 8.13 -31.60 2.02
C PRO A 56 7.87 -31.89 3.51
N ALA A 57 7.42 -33.10 3.85
CA ALA A 57 6.93 -33.44 5.20
C ALA A 57 7.89 -33.04 6.35
N HIS A 58 9.21 -33.21 6.16
CA HIS A 58 10.22 -32.84 7.17
C HIS A 58 10.29 -31.34 7.48
N LEU A 59 9.79 -30.48 6.58
CA LEU A 59 9.66 -29.03 6.77
C LEU A 59 8.22 -28.65 7.13
N ALA A 60 7.21 -29.30 6.53
CA ALA A 60 5.80 -29.00 6.76
C ALA A 60 5.36 -29.23 8.21
N ASP A 61 5.96 -30.19 8.91
CA ASP A 61 5.65 -30.47 10.32
C ASP A 61 6.38 -29.53 11.30
N ASN A 62 7.28 -28.66 10.80
CA ASN A 62 8.05 -27.77 11.65
C ASN A 62 7.16 -26.61 12.17
N PRO A 63 7.05 -26.41 13.51
CA PRO A 63 6.23 -25.34 14.08
C PRO A 63 6.62 -23.92 13.64
N TYR A 64 7.86 -23.71 13.22
CA TYR A 64 8.38 -22.42 12.76
C TYR A 64 8.11 -22.14 11.26
N LEU A 65 7.60 -23.14 10.53
CA LEU A 65 7.25 -23.03 9.11
C LEU A 65 5.74 -23.03 8.87
N GLN A 66 4.94 -23.00 9.94
CA GLN A 66 3.49 -22.90 9.82
C GLN A 66 3.07 -21.51 9.32
N GLU A 67 2.07 -21.46 8.45
CA GLU A 67 1.59 -20.25 7.76
C GLU A 67 0.71 -19.35 8.65
N TYR A 68 1.13 -19.10 9.90
CA TYR A 68 0.42 -18.21 10.83
C TYR A 68 0.46 -16.74 10.37
N TYR A 69 1.44 -16.35 9.56
CA TYR A 69 1.62 -14.98 9.09
C TYR A 69 1.79 -14.91 7.57
N GLY A 70 2.88 -15.47 7.04
CA GLY A 70 3.05 -15.69 5.60
C GLY A 70 2.18 -16.85 5.11
N GLN A 71 2.01 -16.96 3.80
CA GLN A 71 1.29 -18.04 3.14
C GLN A 71 1.97 -18.35 1.81
N ILE A 72 2.32 -19.61 1.58
CA ILE A 72 3.07 -20.12 0.42
C ILE A 72 2.38 -19.71 -0.87
N ASP A 73 1.05 -19.81 -0.93
CA ASP A 73 0.28 -19.45 -2.12
C ASP A 73 0.51 -17.97 -2.48
N ARG A 74 0.52 -17.06 -1.49
CA ARG A 74 0.81 -15.63 -1.73
C ARG A 74 2.27 -15.39 -2.09
N ASP A 75 3.18 -16.10 -1.43
CA ASP A 75 4.62 -16.00 -1.69
C ASP A 75 4.95 -16.40 -3.13
N ILE A 76 4.27 -17.40 -3.70
CA ILE A 76 4.41 -17.81 -5.11
C ILE A 76 4.08 -16.64 -6.05
N PHE A 77 2.98 -15.93 -5.83
CA PHE A 77 2.63 -14.74 -6.63
C PHE A 77 3.67 -13.62 -6.47
N GLN A 78 4.18 -13.41 -5.26
CA GLN A 78 5.20 -12.38 -4.99
C GLN A 78 6.53 -12.71 -5.67
N ILE A 79 7.00 -13.96 -5.57
CA ILE A 79 8.21 -14.43 -6.25
C ILE A 79 8.04 -14.27 -7.77
N PHE A 80 6.90 -14.67 -8.33
CA PHE A 80 6.63 -14.48 -9.75
C PHE A 80 6.70 -13.00 -10.14
N SER A 81 6.00 -12.13 -9.42
CA SER A 81 5.98 -10.69 -9.69
C SER A 81 7.36 -10.05 -9.54
N GLN A 82 8.20 -10.54 -8.63
CA GLN A 82 9.57 -10.06 -8.47
C GLN A 82 10.43 -10.33 -9.71
N TYR A 83 10.23 -11.48 -10.37
CA TYR A 83 11.03 -11.89 -11.53
C TYR A 83 10.46 -11.46 -12.88
N LEU A 84 9.14 -11.55 -13.06
CA LEU A 84 8.47 -11.34 -14.36
C LEU A 84 7.46 -10.19 -14.33
N GLY A 85 7.14 -9.64 -13.15
CA GLY A 85 6.09 -8.64 -13.00
C GLY A 85 4.69 -9.24 -13.15
N TRP A 86 3.76 -8.41 -13.64
CA TRP A 86 2.34 -8.75 -13.76
C TRP A 86 2.03 -9.64 -14.98
N PHE A 87 2.86 -9.59 -16.02
CA PHE A 87 2.60 -10.28 -17.29
C PHE A 87 2.99 -11.75 -17.19
N THR A 88 2.02 -12.66 -17.36
CA THR A 88 2.27 -14.10 -17.20
C THR A 88 2.80 -14.78 -18.47
N GLY A 89 3.03 -14.02 -19.53
CA GLY A 89 3.37 -14.57 -20.86
C GLY A 89 2.15 -14.85 -21.74
N GLU A 90 0.93 -14.66 -21.22
CA GLU A 90 -0.32 -15.02 -21.88
C GLU A 90 -0.93 -13.82 -22.60
N CYS A 91 -1.40 -14.00 -23.84
CA CYS A 91 -1.92 -12.88 -24.65
C CYS A 91 -3.11 -12.16 -24.00
N ARG A 92 -3.86 -12.86 -23.12
CA ARG A 92 -4.99 -12.28 -22.37
C ARG A 92 -4.56 -11.16 -21.43
N ASP A 93 -3.34 -11.22 -20.89
CA ASP A 93 -2.86 -10.25 -19.91
C ASP A 93 -2.59 -8.89 -20.59
N MET A 94 -2.27 -8.88 -21.89
CA MET A 94 -2.01 -7.65 -22.65
C MET A 94 -3.20 -6.68 -22.70
N PHE A 95 -4.38 -7.13 -22.29
CA PHE A 95 -5.62 -6.36 -22.29
C PHE A 95 -6.23 -6.39 -20.90
N PRO A 96 -5.61 -5.71 -19.90
CA PRO A 96 -6.16 -5.66 -18.55
C PRO A 96 -7.56 -5.02 -18.57
N MET A 97 -8.43 -5.56 -17.73
CA MET A 97 -9.81 -5.12 -17.59
C MET A 97 -10.02 -4.49 -16.22
N SER A 98 -10.79 -3.41 -16.16
CA SER A 98 -11.19 -2.85 -14.86
C SER A 98 -12.14 -3.80 -14.14
N PHE A 99 -12.12 -3.77 -12.80
CA PHE A 99 -13.00 -4.62 -12.01
C PHE A 99 -14.49 -4.42 -12.35
N ALA A 100 -14.90 -3.16 -12.56
CA ALA A 100 -16.24 -2.78 -13.01
C ALA A 100 -16.64 -3.43 -14.36
N GLU A 101 -15.71 -3.50 -15.32
CA GLU A 101 -15.97 -4.16 -16.61
C GLU A 101 -16.06 -5.67 -16.47
N GLU A 102 -15.20 -6.27 -15.65
CA GLU A 102 -15.24 -7.72 -15.38
C GLU A 102 -16.55 -8.12 -14.71
N ALA A 103 -16.99 -7.35 -13.71
CA ALA A 103 -18.28 -7.53 -13.05
C ALA A 103 -19.45 -7.49 -14.04
N ARG A 104 -19.49 -6.47 -14.92
CA ARG A 104 -20.53 -6.35 -15.96
C ARG A 104 -20.55 -7.56 -16.89
N ASN A 105 -19.39 -7.98 -17.37
CA ASN A 105 -19.28 -9.15 -18.24
C ASN A 105 -19.75 -10.43 -17.54
N MET A 106 -19.43 -10.60 -16.25
CA MET A 106 -19.88 -11.76 -15.47
C MET A 106 -21.40 -11.76 -15.31
N ALA A 107 -22.00 -10.62 -14.99
CA ALA A 107 -23.45 -10.47 -14.91
C ALA A 107 -24.11 -10.80 -16.25
N ASP A 108 -23.61 -10.24 -17.36
CA ASP A 108 -24.16 -10.49 -18.69
C ASP A 108 -24.11 -11.97 -19.09
N LEU A 109 -23.03 -12.69 -18.73
CA LEU A 109 -22.88 -14.13 -19.00
C LEU A 109 -23.99 -14.97 -18.34
N VAL A 110 -24.47 -14.57 -17.17
CA VAL A 110 -25.52 -15.29 -16.43
C VAL A 110 -26.92 -14.70 -16.61
N GLY A 111 -27.06 -13.64 -17.39
CA GLY A 111 -28.35 -13.02 -17.73
C GLY A 111 -28.71 -11.76 -16.92
N GLY A 112 -27.73 -11.13 -16.26
CA GLY A 112 -27.86 -9.87 -15.54
C GLY A 112 -27.43 -9.99 -14.06
N VAL A 113 -27.53 -8.86 -13.35
CA VAL A 113 -27.12 -8.75 -11.92
C VAL A 113 -27.96 -9.66 -11.01
N GLY A 114 -29.28 -9.72 -11.21
CA GLY A 114 -30.16 -10.59 -10.41
C GLY A 114 -29.77 -12.08 -10.49
N PRO A 115 -29.64 -12.68 -11.69
CA PRO A 115 -29.13 -14.05 -11.82
C PRO A 115 -27.72 -14.25 -11.25
N LEU A 116 -26.85 -13.23 -11.31
CA LEU A 116 -25.53 -13.29 -10.66
C LEU A 116 -25.66 -13.34 -9.13
N ALA A 117 -26.54 -12.55 -8.52
CA ALA A 117 -26.84 -12.60 -7.10
C ALA A 117 -27.40 -13.97 -6.66
N GLU A 118 -28.22 -14.62 -7.49
CA GLU A 118 -28.64 -16.02 -7.24
C GLU A 118 -27.44 -16.98 -7.21
N LYS A 119 -26.44 -16.77 -8.08
CA LYS A 119 -25.19 -17.57 -8.09
C LYS A 119 -24.31 -17.32 -6.87
N VAL A 120 -24.30 -16.09 -6.35
CA VAL A 120 -23.62 -15.75 -5.09
C VAL A 120 -24.18 -16.59 -3.94
N GLN A 121 -25.50 -16.60 -3.76
CA GLN A 121 -26.15 -17.42 -2.72
C GLN A 121 -25.91 -18.91 -2.93
N GLN A 122 -26.02 -19.39 -4.18
CA GLN A 122 -25.77 -20.79 -4.50
C GLN A 122 -24.35 -21.23 -4.09
N ALA A 123 -23.33 -20.41 -4.36
CA ALA A 123 -21.95 -20.73 -4.00
C ALA A 123 -21.78 -20.85 -2.48
N LEU A 124 -22.45 -20.00 -1.70
CA LEU A 124 -22.44 -20.09 -0.24
C LEU A 124 -23.15 -21.36 0.26
N ASP A 125 -24.33 -21.68 -0.30
CA ASP A 125 -25.12 -22.86 0.06
C ASP A 125 -24.37 -24.18 -0.23
N GLU A 126 -23.53 -24.17 -1.26
CA GLU A 126 -22.64 -25.28 -1.63
C GLU A 126 -21.38 -25.37 -0.74
N GLY A 127 -21.20 -24.44 0.20
CA GLY A 127 -20.06 -24.38 1.12
C GLY A 127 -18.79 -23.79 0.50
N ASN A 128 -18.88 -23.18 -0.68
CA ASN A 128 -17.74 -22.56 -1.36
C ASN A 128 -17.64 -21.07 -0.98
N ALA A 129 -17.27 -20.80 0.27
CA ALA A 129 -17.23 -19.45 0.82
C ALA A 129 -16.24 -18.52 0.07
N GLU A 130 -15.09 -19.04 -0.38
CA GLU A 130 -14.11 -18.25 -1.16
C GLU A 130 -14.72 -17.77 -2.48
N TRP A 131 -15.45 -18.65 -3.16
CA TRP A 131 -16.10 -18.30 -4.41
C TRP A 131 -17.32 -17.39 -4.21
N ALA A 132 -18.11 -17.65 -3.16
CA ALA A 132 -19.24 -16.80 -2.79
C ALA A 132 -18.78 -15.36 -2.49
N LEU A 133 -17.68 -15.20 -1.75
CA LEU A 133 -17.09 -13.89 -1.46
C LEU A 133 -16.71 -13.14 -2.75
N LYS A 134 -16.00 -13.81 -3.66
CA LYS A 134 -15.58 -13.21 -4.94
C LYS A 134 -16.76 -12.86 -5.85
N LEU A 135 -17.79 -13.71 -5.91
CA LEU A 135 -18.99 -13.40 -6.68
C LEU A 135 -19.78 -12.23 -6.08
N ALA A 136 -19.82 -12.13 -4.75
CA ALA A 136 -20.51 -11.03 -4.07
C ALA A 136 -19.85 -9.68 -4.44
N ASP A 137 -18.51 -9.61 -4.53
CA ASP A 137 -17.82 -8.41 -5.01
C ASP A 137 -18.29 -7.96 -6.39
N TYR A 138 -18.48 -8.89 -7.34
CA TYR A 138 -18.98 -8.53 -8.67
C TYR A 138 -20.41 -7.97 -8.63
N VAL A 139 -21.27 -8.47 -7.74
CA VAL A 139 -22.63 -7.92 -7.60
C VAL A 139 -22.56 -6.52 -6.99
N LEU A 140 -21.81 -6.35 -5.90
CA LEU A 140 -21.72 -5.08 -5.16
C LEU A 140 -21.02 -3.97 -5.95
N GLU A 141 -20.15 -4.32 -6.90
CA GLU A 141 -19.60 -3.35 -7.86
C GLU A 141 -20.67 -2.79 -8.82
N LEU A 142 -21.71 -3.57 -9.14
CA LEU A 142 -22.78 -3.17 -10.06
C LEU A 142 -24.02 -2.63 -9.36
N ASP A 143 -24.27 -3.12 -8.14
CA ASP A 143 -25.37 -2.73 -7.26
C ASP A 143 -24.86 -2.71 -5.81
N PRO A 144 -24.25 -1.59 -5.37
CA PRO A 144 -23.66 -1.47 -4.03
C PRO A 144 -24.66 -1.64 -2.88
N ASP A 145 -25.95 -1.47 -3.16
CA ASP A 145 -27.03 -1.55 -2.18
C ASP A 145 -27.76 -2.92 -2.19
N ASP A 146 -27.23 -3.95 -2.87
CA ASP A 146 -27.81 -5.31 -2.86
C ASP A 146 -27.62 -5.97 -1.49
N ASP A 147 -28.67 -5.89 -0.66
CA ASP A 147 -28.73 -6.47 0.69
C ASP A 147 -28.41 -7.98 0.71
N GLY A 148 -28.77 -8.72 -0.35
CA GLY A 148 -28.54 -10.16 -0.44
C GLY A 148 -27.07 -10.49 -0.65
N ALA A 149 -26.42 -9.79 -1.58
CA ALA A 149 -24.99 -9.92 -1.84
C ALA A 149 -24.16 -9.46 -0.62
N LEU A 150 -24.54 -8.36 0.04
CA LEU A 150 -23.92 -7.93 1.30
C LEU A 150 -24.02 -9.02 2.38
N ALA A 151 -25.21 -9.62 2.55
CA ALA A 151 -25.41 -10.68 3.53
C ALA A 151 -24.52 -11.91 3.23
N VAL A 152 -24.41 -12.32 1.97
CA VAL A 152 -23.52 -13.44 1.58
C VAL A 152 -22.05 -13.09 1.77
N ARG A 153 -21.62 -11.87 1.36
CA ARG A 153 -20.26 -11.37 1.58
C ARG A 153 -19.85 -11.49 3.04
N HIS A 154 -20.67 -10.93 3.94
CA HIS A 154 -20.43 -10.97 5.37
C HIS A 154 -20.39 -12.41 5.92
N ALA A 155 -21.32 -13.28 5.50
CA ALA A 155 -21.35 -14.68 5.93
C ALA A 155 -20.10 -15.44 5.47
N ALA A 156 -19.67 -15.22 4.22
CA ALA A 156 -18.45 -15.82 3.67
C ALA A 156 -17.21 -15.33 4.42
N MET A 157 -17.09 -14.03 4.70
CA MET A 157 -15.99 -13.46 5.48
C MET A 157 -15.87 -14.11 6.86
N LEU A 158 -16.98 -14.23 7.59
CA LEU A 158 -17.01 -14.87 8.90
C LEU A 158 -16.63 -16.35 8.83
N SER A 159 -17.18 -17.10 7.86
CA SER A 159 -16.87 -18.51 7.67
C SER A 159 -15.38 -18.75 7.34
N LEU A 160 -14.78 -17.89 6.52
CA LEU A 160 -13.36 -17.98 6.16
C LEU A 160 -12.48 -17.56 7.34
N ALA A 161 -12.87 -16.51 8.07
CA ALA A 161 -12.15 -16.05 9.26
C ALA A 161 -12.14 -17.11 10.35
N GLU A 162 -13.22 -17.88 10.53
CA GLU A 162 -13.31 -18.95 11.51
C GLU A 162 -12.36 -20.11 11.22
N THR A 163 -12.18 -20.46 9.95
CA THR A 163 -11.43 -21.65 9.52
C THR A 163 -9.96 -21.39 9.23
N THR A 164 -9.60 -20.16 8.86
CA THR A 164 -8.19 -19.80 8.62
C THR A 164 -7.39 -19.71 9.92
N TYR A 165 -6.20 -20.32 9.90
CA TYR A 165 -5.19 -20.18 10.95
C TYR A 165 -4.18 -19.06 10.66
N ASN A 166 -4.25 -18.44 9.48
CA ASN A 166 -3.40 -17.33 9.10
C ASN A 166 -3.94 -16.03 9.72
N ALA A 167 -3.16 -15.41 10.60
CA ALA A 167 -3.57 -14.23 11.36
C ALA A 167 -3.84 -13.02 10.46
N GLN A 168 -3.09 -12.85 9.37
CA GLN A 168 -3.31 -11.74 8.43
C GLN A 168 -4.66 -11.89 7.74
N SER A 169 -4.91 -13.06 7.15
CA SER A 169 -6.17 -13.36 6.46
C SER A 169 -7.37 -13.19 7.40
N ARG A 170 -7.28 -13.75 8.62
CA ARG A 170 -8.33 -13.61 9.64
C ARG A 170 -8.59 -12.14 10.00
N ASN A 171 -7.52 -11.38 10.24
CA ASN A 171 -7.66 -9.98 10.66
C ASN A 171 -8.26 -9.11 9.55
N TYR A 172 -7.87 -9.31 8.29
CA TYR A 172 -8.45 -8.58 7.16
C TYR A 172 -9.95 -8.86 7.02
N LEU A 173 -10.33 -10.15 6.95
CA LEU A 173 -11.75 -10.55 6.82
C LEU A 173 -12.63 -9.99 7.95
N LEU A 174 -12.13 -10.03 9.19
CA LEU A 174 -12.89 -9.49 10.32
C LEU A 174 -12.91 -7.96 10.36
N SER A 175 -11.81 -7.30 9.99
CA SER A 175 -11.74 -5.83 10.00
C SER A 175 -12.68 -5.24 8.95
N GLU A 176 -12.68 -5.80 7.74
CA GLU A 176 -13.55 -5.38 6.65
C GLU A 176 -15.02 -5.63 7.01
N TYR A 177 -15.38 -6.80 7.53
CA TYR A 177 -16.72 -7.07 8.04
C TYR A 177 -17.15 -6.05 9.12
N LEU A 178 -16.28 -5.74 10.08
CA LEU A 178 -16.59 -4.78 11.14
C LEU A 178 -16.77 -3.35 10.60
N GLU A 179 -16.03 -2.98 9.56
CA GLU A 179 -16.15 -1.67 8.90
C GLU A 179 -17.43 -1.58 8.05
N GLU A 180 -17.70 -2.57 7.21
CA GLU A 180 -18.91 -2.63 6.36
C GLU A 180 -20.20 -2.64 7.21
N THR A 181 -20.15 -3.23 8.41
CA THR A 181 -21.27 -3.23 9.37
C THR A 181 -21.29 -2.01 10.30
N GLY A 182 -20.38 -1.05 10.13
CA GLY A 182 -20.32 0.19 10.91
C GLY A 182 -19.96 0.02 12.39
N GLN A 183 -19.40 -1.13 12.77
CA GLN A 183 -18.94 -1.40 14.15
C GLN A 183 -17.62 -0.70 14.45
N ILE A 184 -16.79 -0.49 13.42
CA ILE A 184 -15.58 0.31 13.47
C ILE A 184 -15.56 1.27 12.27
N ALA A 185 -14.66 2.26 12.32
CA ALA A 185 -14.33 3.09 11.16
C ALA A 185 -12.81 3.10 11.00
N ILE A 186 -12.31 2.56 9.90
CA ILE A 186 -10.88 2.53 9.59
C ILE A 186 -10.58 3.67 8.63
N GLY A 187 -10.33 4.86 9.18
CA GLY A 187 -9.90 6.00 8.38
C GLY A 187 -8.48 5.80 7.83
N MET A 188 -8.21 6.34 6.64
CA MET A 188 -6.85 6.44 6.12
C MET A 188 -5.99 7.25 7.11
N VAL A 189 -4.79 6.76 7.40
CA VAL A 189 -3.86 7.47 8.28
C VAL A 189 -3.18 8.56 7.46
N GLY A 190 -3.67 9.79 7.58
CA GLY A 190 -3.07 10.98 6.98
C GLY A 190 -1.68 11.29 7.54
N PHE A 191 -0.91 12.08 6.80
CA PHE A 191 0.43 12.49 7.23
C PHE A 191 0.39 13.40 8.46
N ASP A 192 -0.74 14.06 8.68
CA ASP A 192 -1.05 14.87 9.86
C ASP A 192 -0.95 14.07 11.18
N ARG A 193 -1.12 12.74 11.12
CA ARG A 193 -1.04 11.83 12.27
C ARG A 193 0.34 11.20 12.51
N LEU A 194 1.33 11.48 11.67
CA LEU A 194 2.69 10.97 11.89
C LEU A 194 3.26 11.39 13.26
N ASP A 195 4.00 10.50 13.92
CA ASP A 195 4.65 10.86 15.20
C ASP A 195 5.63 12.02 15.00
N ASN A 196 5.63 12.98 15.93
CA ASN A 196 6.45 14.19 15.84
C ASN A 196 7.96 13.88 15.81
N ASN A 197 8.41 12.75 16.38
CA ASN A 197 9.81 12.35 16.27
C ASN A 197 10.15 11.87 14.85
N LEU A 198 9.23 11.18 14.17
CA LEU A 198 9.43 10.78 12.77
C LEU A 198 9.56 12.02 11.88
N VAL A 199 8.69 13.01 12.06
CA VAL A 199 8.77 14.28 11.30
C VAL A 199 10.10 14.99 11.56
N ARG A 200 10.54 15.07 12.82
CA ARG A 200 11.81 15.73 13.18
C ARG A 200 13.00 15.10 12.45
N TYR A 201 13.08 13.78 12.39
CA TYR A 201 14.21 13.07 11.77
C TYR A 201 14.02 12.74 10.28
N MET A 202 12.87 13.09 9.69
CA MET A 202 12.61 12.89 8.26
C MET A 202 13.64 13.64 7.40
N PRO A 203 14.33 12.99 6.45
CA PRO A 203 15.15 13.68 5.46
C PRO A 203 14.30 14.62 4.60
N MET A 204 14.86 15.75 4.16
CA MET A 204 14.15 16.68 3.27
C MET A 204 13.77 16.02 1.93
N ASP A 205 14.62 15.13 1.41
CA ASP A 205 14.32 14.41 0.16
C ASP A 205 13.03 13.57 0.27
N THR A 206 12.83 12.89 1.40
CA THR A 206 11.58 12.16 1.68
C THR A 206 10.38 13.10 1.75
N LEU A 207 10.54 14.30 2.33
CA LEU A 207 9.47 15.29 2.35
C LEU A 207 9.09 15.73 0.93
N PHE A 208 10.07 15.98 0.07
CA PHE A 208 9.82 16.40 -1.31
C PHE A 208 9.23 15.28 -2.17
N GLU A 209 9.59 14.01 -1.92
CA GLU A 209 8.92 12.85 -2.52
C GLU A 209 7.44 12.81 -2.13
N ILE A 210 7.11 13.01 -0.85
CA ILE A 210 5.73 13.12 -0.36
C ILE A 210 5.02 14.27 -1.07
N GLN A 211 5.64 15.45 -1.13
CA GLN A 211 5.05 16.63 -1.75
C GLN A 211 4.79 16.41 -3.24
N ALA A 212 5.73 15.82 -3.98
CA ALA A 212 5.57 15.54 -5.40
C ALA A 212 4.43 14.56 -5.69
N VAL A 213 4.25 13.53 -4.85
CA VAL A 213 3.15 12.56 -4.98
C VAL A 213 1.79 13.16 -4.61
N SER A 214 1.76 14.15 -3.72
CA SER A 214 0.52 14.85 -3.34
C SER A 214 0.02 15.86 -4.38
N LEU A 215 0.76 16.09 -5.48
CA LEU A 215 0.38 17.07 -6.50
C LEU A 215 -0.87 16.63 -7.27
N ASN A 216 -1.93 17.44 -7.22
CA ASN A 216 -3.08 17.33 -8.10
C ASN A 216 -2.72 17.88 -9.49
N ALA A 217 -2.11 17.03 -10.31
CA ALA A 217 -1.63 17.41 -11.64
C ALA A 217 -2.71 18.03 -12.52
N SER A 218 -3.97 17.58 -12.40
CA SER A 218 -5.09 18.10 -13.21
C SER A 218 -5.42 19.57 -12.93
N ALA A 219 -5.09 20.07 -11.74
CA ALA A 219 -5.32 21.45 -11.34
C ALA A 219 -4.23 22.43 -11.85
N CYS A 220 -3.11 21.93 -12.36
CA CYS A 220 -1.93 22.75 -12.68
C CYS A 220 -1.22 22.36 -13.98
N LEU A 221 -1.99 21.87 -14.97
CA LEU A 221 -1.46 21.49 -16.30
C LEU A 221 -0.95 22.68 -17.12
N ASP A 222 -1.48 23.88 -16.89
CA ASP A 222 -1.09 25.11 -17.60
C ASP A 222 -0.07 25.96 -16.81
N GLU A 223 0.37 25.48 -15.64
CA GLU A 223 1.26 26.20 -14.74
C GLU A 223 2.74 25.91 -15.04
N ASP A 224 3.57 26.94 -14.93
CA ASP A 224 5.03 26.89 -14.96
C ASP A 224 5.57 27.90 -13.94
N ILE A 225 5.87 27.42 -12.73
CA ILE A 225 6.21 28.24 -11.57
C ILE A 225 7.49 27.69 -10.93
N LEU A 226 8.52 28.52 -10.88
CA LEU A 226 9.73 28.26 -10.10
C LEU A 226 9.63 28.94 -8.74
N VAL A 227 9.63 28.16 -7.66
CA VAL A 227 9.60 28.62 -6.27
C VAL A 227 10.93 28.29 -5.61
N GLY A 228 11.55 29.26 -4.96
CA GLY A 228 12.74 29.01 -4.15
C GLY A 228 12.37 28.73 -2.69
N LEU A 229 13.05 27.77 -2.05
CA LEU A 229 12.92 27.48 -0.63
C LEU A 229 14.28 27.64 0.05
N HIS A 230 14.32 28.41 1.13
CA HIS A 230 15.50 28.63 1.95
C HIS A 230 15.26 28.17 3.39
N LEU A 231 16.06 27.20 3.84
CA LEU A 231 15.99 26.60 5.17
C LEU A 231 17.05 27.22 6.08
N THR A 232 16.61 28.08 7.00
CA THR A 232 17.48 28.92 7.83
C THR A 232 18.31 28.12 8.83
N ASP A 233 17.75 27.04 9.37
CA ASP A 233 18.38 26.13 10.34
C ASP A 233 19.45 25.21 9.72
N LEU A 234 19.46 25.06 8.39
CA LEU A 234 20.45 24.27 7.66
C LEU A 234 21.63 25.10 7.15
N CYS A 235 21.61 26.42 7.33
CA CYS A 235 22.70 27.31 6.92
C CYS A 235 24.01 26.95 7.62
N GLY A 236 25.08 26.73 6.84
CA GLY A 236 26.40 26.36 7.37
C GLY A 236 26.52 24.90 7.81
N THR A 237 25.49 24.08 7.58
CA THR A 237 25.56 22.62 7.75
C THR A 237 26.07 21.93 6.48
N THR A 238 26.24 20.61 6.53
CA THR A 238 26.55 19.80 5.33
C THR A 238 25.32 19.52 4.46
N GLN A 239 24.11 19.84 4.94
CA GLN A 239 22.87 19.67 4.19
C GLN A 239 22.57 20.92 3.35
N PRO A 240 21.88 20.79 2.20
CA PRO A 240 21.47 21.94 1.41
C PRO A 240 20.53 22.86 2.21
N ALA A 241 20.83 24.15 2.21
CA ALA A 241 19.97 25.18 2.81
C ALA A 241 19.08 25.89 1.77
N GLY A 242 19.21 25.56 0.49
CA GLY A 242 18.47 26.17 -0.61
C GLY A 242 17.97 25.10 -1.56
N TYR A 243 16.71 25.23 -1.97
CA TYR A 243 16.04 24.34 -2.90
C TYR A 243 15.29 25.14 -3.98
N ALA A 244 15.24 24.58 -5.19
CA ALA A 244 14.47 25.06 -6.31
C ALA A 244 13.31 24.07 -6.55
N MET A 245 12.08 24.52 -6.32
CA MET A 245 10.85 23.76 -6.53
C MET A 245 10.19 24.25 -7.82
N HIS A 246 10.30 23.46 -8.88
CA HIS A 246 9.75 23.79 -10.19
C HIS A 246 8.49 22.98 -10.44
N LEU A 247 7.34 23.64 -10.34
CA LEU A 247 6.07 23.08 -10.78
C LEU A 247 5.88 23.42 -12.26
N ARG A 248 5.80 22.39 -13.11
CA ARG A 248 5.61 22.55 -14.56
C ARG A 248 4.67 21.48 -15.11
N HIS A 249 3.58 21.91 -15.73
CA HIS A 249 2.63 21.04 -16.44
C HIS A 249 2.21 19.79 -15.65
N GLY A 250 1.79 19.99 -14.39
CA GLY A 250 1.38 18.88 -13.52
C GLY A 250 2.51 18.05 -12.92
N VAL A 251 3.77 18.52 -12.95
CA VAL A 251 4.93 17.85 -12.35
C VAL A 251 5.66 18.80 -11.41
N LEU A 252 5.93 18.35 -10.18
CA LEU A 252 6.84 19.03 -9.26
C LEU A 252 8.23 18.38 -9.34
N GLU A 253 9.24 19.16 -9.70
CA GLU A 253 10.65 18.80 -9.53
C GLU A 253 11.26 19.62 -8.40
N VAL A 254 12.02 18.98 -7.51
CA VAL A 254 12.75 19.68 -6.45
C VAL A 254 14.24 19.38 -6.57
N GLN A 255 15.05 20.44 -6.67
CA GLN A 255 16.51 20.34 -6.77
C GLN A 255 17.18 21.03 -5.57
N PRO A 256 18.26 20.46 -4.99
CA PRO A 256 18.98 21.04 -3.85
C PRO A 256 19.94 22.16 -4.28
N GLN A 257 19.38 23.20 -4.89
CA GLN A 257 20.11 24.37 -5.35
C GLN A 257 19.30 25.65 -5.09
N ILE A 258 19.98 26.79 -5.09
CA ILE A 258 19.30 28.08 -5.03
C ILE A 258 18.59 28.30 -6.37
N ALA A 259 17.30 28.61 -6.34
CA ALA A 259 16.55 28.95 -7.53
C ALA A 259 17.08 30.25 -8.17
N GLU A 260 17.29 30.23 -9.49
CA GLU A 260 17.63 31.42 -10.27
C GLU A 260 16.33 32.10 -10.72
N ASP A 261 16.14 33.35 -10.34
CA ASP A 261 14.94 34.15 -10.69
C ASP A 261 13.59 33.46 -10.37
N PRO A 262 13.37 33.00 -9.12
CA PRO A 262 12.11 32.36 -8.76
C PRO A 262 10.97 33.39 -8.74
N ALA A 263 9.75 32.92 -9.03
CA ALA A 263 8.53 33.72 -8.89
C ALA A 263 8.38 34.28 -7.47
N PHE A 264 8.78 33.50 -6.46
CA PHE A 264 8.94 33.94 -5.07
C PHE A 264 9.85 33.00 -4.26
N MET A 265 10.29 33.48 -3.11
CA MET A 265 11.11 32.76 -2.15
C MET A 265 10.32 32.45 -0.87
N ILE A 266 10.39 31.22 -0.39
CA ILE A 266 9.93 30.78 0.93
C ILE A 266 11.15 30.72 1.84
N ILE A 267 11.11 31.38 2.99
CA ILE A 267 12.21 31.41 3.97
C ILE A 267 11.65 30.93 5.30
N THR A 268 12.18 29.83 5.83
CA THR A 268 11.62 29.12 6.99
C THR A 268 12.65 28.20 7.64
N GLU A 269 12.34 27.61 8.79
CA GLU A 269 13.07 26.44 9.31
C GLU A 269 12.57 25.13 8.68
N SER A 270 13.43 24.11 8.61
CA SER A 270 13.12 22.81 8.03
C SER A 270 11.94 22.11 8.70
N LEU A 271 11.83 22.20 10.03
CA LEU A 271 10.73 21.58 10.77
C LEU A 271 9.39 22.26 10.52
N VAL A 272 9.38 23.59 10.36
CA VAL A 272 8.17 24.35 10.01
C VAL A 272 7.69 23.93 8.63
N TRP A 273 8.59 23.87 7.64
CA TRP A 273 8.24 23.44 6.29
C TRP A 273 7.68 22.01 6.24
N LYS A 274 8.34 21.07 6.95
CA LYS A 274 7.83 19.69 7.09
C LYS A 274 6.41 19.66 7.65
N ASN A 275 6.13 20.43 8.69
CA ASN A 275 4.79 20.45 9.28
C ASN A 275 3.73 21.06 8.35
N VAL A 276 4.09 22.05 7.54
CA VAL A 276 3.16 22.61 6.54
C VAL A 276 2.85 21.59 5.45
N VAL A 277 3.88 20.97 4.86
CA VAL A 277 3.71 19.96 3.79
C VAL A 277 2.93 18.74 4.29
N LEU A 278 3.16 18.29 5.53
CA LEU A 278 2.47 17.13 6.11
C LEU A 278 1.09 17.48 6.71
N GLY A 279 0.57 18.69 6.50
CA GLY A 279 -0.75 19.11 7.00
C GLY A 279 -0.85 19.28 8.53
N LYS A 280 0.29 19.29 9.23
CA LYS A 280 0.38 19.44 10.70
C LYS A 280 0.35 20.89 11.16
N LEU A 281 0.70 21.83 10.30
CA LEU A 281 0.70 23.26 10.55
C LEU A 281 -0.02 23.97 9.40
N ASP A 282 -1.01 24.80 9.72
CA ASP A 282 -1.72 25.56 8.70
C ASP A 282 -0.78 26.65 8.13
N PRO A 283 -0.69 26.78 6.78
CA PRO A 283 0.21 27.76 6.17
C PRO A 283 -0.18 29.21 6.46
N HIS A 284 -1.46 29.53 6.71
CA HIS A 284 -1.86 30.87 7.12
C HIS A 284 -1.39 31.17 8.53
N GLU A 285 -1.47 30.19 9.44
CA GLU A 285 -0.93 30.30 10.80
C GLU A 285 0.59 30.51 10.78
N ALA A 286 1.33 29.70 10.01
CA ALA A 286 2.78 29.79 9.89
C ALA A 286 3.26 31.17 9.39
N VAL A 287 2.56 31.73 8.39
CA VAL A 287 2.86 33.09 7.88
C VAL A 287 2.48 34.16 8.91
N SER A 288 1.31 34.05 9.54
CA SER A 288 0.84 35.02 10.54
C SER A 288 1.74 35.08 11.78
N ASN A 289 2.33 33.96 12.17
CA ASN A 289 3.27 33.87 13.30
C ASN A 289 4.69 34.35 12.93
N GLY A 290 4.98 34.51 11.64
CA GLY A 290 6.31 34.85 11.15
C GLY A 290 7.26 33.65 11.07
N ASP A 291 6.75 32.42 11.17
CA ASP A 291 7.52 31.18 11.02
C ASP A 291 7.90 30.94 9.55
N ILE A 292 7.05 31.41 8.61
CA ILE A 292 7.34 31.46 7.18
C ILE A 292 7.35 32.91 6.70
N LEU A 293 8.46 33.31 6.07
CA LEU A 293 8.62 34.58 5.39
C LEU A 293 8.60 34.38 3.87
N ILE A 294 7.97 35.29 3.15
CA ILE A 294 7.81 35.22 1.69
C ILE A 294 8.52 36.42 1.06
N GLY A 295 9.45 36.14 0.15
CA GLY A 295 10.22 37.15 -0.58
C GLY A 295 9.78 37.21 -2.05
N GLY A 296 9.64 38.41 -2.60
CA GLY A 296 9.34 38.62 -4.02
C GLY A 296 7.86 38.57 -4.42
N ALA A 297 6.96 38.11 -3.55
CA ALA A 297 5.51 38.09 -3.76
C ALA A 297 4.72 38.33 -2.46
N ASP A 298 3.39 38.40 -2.58
CA ASP A 298 2.48 38.41 -1.44
C ASP A 298 2.22 36.97 -0.91
N PRO A 299 1.62 36.82 0.29
CA PRO A 299 1.29 35.50 0.82
C PRO A 299 0.33 34.66 -0.01
N GLN A 300 -0.50 35.28 -0.87
CA GLN A 300 -1.45 34.55 -1.69
C GLN A 300 -0.74 33.63 -2.67
N ALA A 301 0.41 34.02 -3.21
CA ALA A 301 1.22 33.18 -4.09
C ALA A 301 1.64 31.85 -3.44
N LEU A 302 1.97 31.85 -2.14
CA LEU A 302 2.26 30.61 -1.40
C LEU A 302 1.00 29.75 -1.24
N TYR A 303 -0.14 30.36 -0.92
CA TYR A 303 -1.38 29.62 -0.72
C TYR A 303 -1.91 29.00 -2.01
N ASP A 304 -1.80 29.72 -3.13
CA ASP A 304 -2.16 29.21 -4.45
C ASP A 304 -1.24 28.05 -4.84
N PHE A 305 0.08 28.19 -4.63
CA PHE A 305 1.04 27.11 -4.86
C PHE A 305 0.75 25.87 -4.01
N LEU A 306 0.51 26.05 -2.71
CA LEU A 306 0.15 24.94 -1.80
C LEU A 306 -1.23 24.34 -2.12
N GLY A 307 -2.12 25.11 -2.76
CA GLY A 307 -3.45 24.67 -3.18
C GLY A 307 -3.44 23.61 -4.28
N PHE A 308 -2.32 23.42 -4.97
CA PHE A 308 -2.16 22.34 -5.95
C PHE A 308 -1.88 20.97 -5.32
N PHE A 309 -1.62 20.90 -4.01
CA PHE A 309 -1.29 19.67 -3.32
C PHE A 309 -2.48 19.18 -2.48
N ASP A 310 -2.86 17.91 -2.67
CA ASP A 310 -3.88 17.26 -1.86
C ASP A 310 -3.41 17.15 -0.41
N ARG A 311 -4.22 17.66 0.52
CA ARG A 311 -3.98 17.48 1.95
C ARG A 311 -4.40 16.07 2.34
N GLN A 312 -3.44 15.20 2.66
CA GLN A 312 -3.69 13.83 3.15
C GLN A 312 -3.90 13.78 4.66
#